data_AF-A0A7X6QC36-F1
#
_entry.id   AF-A0A7X6QC36-F1
#
_cell.length_a   1.000
_cell.length_b   1.000
_cell.length_c   1.000
_cell.angle_alpha   90.00
_cell.angle_beta   90.00
_cell.angle_gamma   90.00
#
_symmetry.space_group_name_H-M   'P 1'
#
loop_
_entity.id
_entity.type
_entity.pdbx_description
1 polymer ?
#
loop_
_entity_poly.entity_id
_entity_poly.type
_entity_poly.pdbx_seq_one_letter_code
_entity_poly.pdbx_strand_id
1 'polypeptide(L)'
;MFEIIFGISFIDYIRENFVILLDHGGTFAFALSGIRLAAEKEFDWFGALVVGFVTAIGGGTTRDLLLGVTPFWMLNGSYLIVTALALLSFIFLKNVILRLNKTIFLFDTIGLGLFV
;
A
#
# COMPACT_ATOMS: atom_id res chain seq x y z
N MET A 1 31.25 -0.23 -24.86
CA MET A 1 30.14 0.73 -24.98
C MET A 1 28.78 0.02 -25.05
N PHE A 2 28.60 -1.00 -25.91
CA PHE A 2 27.36 -1.80 -25.99
C PHE A 2 27.08 -2.68 -24.75
N GLU A 3 28.10 -3.33 -24.17
CA GLU A 3 27.95 -4.10 -22.91
C GLU A 3 27.63 -3.22 -21.69
N ILE A 4 28.11 -1.98 -21.68
CA ILE A 4 27.84 -1.01 -20.59
C ILE A 4 26.36 -0.58 -20.66
N ILE A 5 25.82 -0.36 -21.86
CA ILE A 5 24.40 -0.02 -22.05
C ILE A 5 23.50 -1.20 -21.63
N PHE A 6 23.87 -2.44 -22.00
CA PHE A 6 23.11 -3.63 -21.61
C PHE A 6 23.13 -3.88 -20.10
N GLY A 7 24.28 -3.64 -19.45
CA GLY A 7 24.41 -3.67 -17.99
C GLY A 7 23.58 -2.60 -17.27
N ILE A 8 23.52 -1.39 -17.82
CA ILE A 8 22.69 -0.29 -17.28
C ILE A 8 21.20 -0.62 -17.40
N SER A 9 20.72 -1.08 -18.57
CA SER A 9 19.33 -1.50 -18.73
C SER A 9 18.94 -2.68 -17.82
N PHE A 10 19.88 -3.58 -17.53
CA PHE A 10 19.65 -4.66 -16.56
C PHE A 10 19.53 -4.14 -15.12
N ILE A 11 20.38 -3.19 -14.72
CA ILE A 11 20.31 -2.57 -13.38
C ILE A 11 19.03 -1.74 -13.22
N ASP A 12 18.65 -0.99 -14.25
CA ASP A 12 17.40 -0.23 -14.26
C ASP A 12 16.18 -1.14 -14.16
N TYR A 13 16.17 -2.27 -14.87
CA TYR A 13 15.11 -3.28 -14.77
C TYR A 13 14.98 -3.86 -13.35
N ILE A 14 16.10 -4.19 -12.70
CA ILE A 14 16.07 -4.68 -11.32
C ILE A 14 15.59 -3.59 -10.36
N ARG A 15 16.04 -2.34 -10.55
CA ARG A 15 15.62 -1.20 -9.73
C ARG A 15 14.12 -0.96 -9.84
N GLU A 16 13.57 -0.91 -11.05
CA GLU A 16 12.15 -0.65 -11.28
C GLU A 16 11.26 -1.73 -10.66
N ASN A 17 11.61 -3.01 -10.84
CA ASN A 17 10.86 -4.11 -10.22
C ASN A 17 10.89 -4.05 -8.69
N PHE A 18 12.04 -3.66 -8.11
CA PHE A 18 12.17 -3.54 -6.66
C PHE A 18 11.32 -2.40 -6.11
N VAL A 19 11.31 -1.23 -6.77
CA VAL A 19 10.49 -0.07 -6.37
C VAL A 19 9.00 -0.42 -6.44
N ILE A 20 8.56 -1.06 -7.52
CA ILE A 20 7.15 -1.48 -7.68
C ILE A 20 6.73 -2.45 -6.56
N LEU A 21 7.62 -3.38 -6.19
CA LEU A 21 7.35 -4.32 -5.11
C LEU A 21 7.20 -3.62 -3.76
N LEU A 22 8.06 -2.65 -3.46
CA LEU A 22 7.98 -1.85 -2.24
C LEU A 22 6.71 -1.01 -2.18
N ASP A 23 6.33 -0.35 -3.29
CA ASP A 23 5.11 0.46 -3.38
C ASP A 23 3.85 -0.38 -3.12
N HIS A 24 3.76 -1.56 -3.74
CA HIS A 24 2.65 -2.47 -3.51
C HIS A 24 2.65 -3.03 -2.08
N GLY A 25 3.83 -3.33 -1.53
CA GLY A 25 3.97 -3.77 -0.14
C GLY A 25 3.53 -2.70 0.87
N GLY A 26 3.96 -1.45 0.67
CA GLY A 26 3.56 -0.31 1.48
C GLY A 26 2.06 -0.02 1.38
N THR A 27 1.51 -0.05 0.15
CA THR A 27 0.06 0.12 -0.09
C THR A 27 -0.74 -0.95 0.64
N PHE A 28 -0.29 -2.21 0.56
CA PHE A 28 -0.93 -3.33 1.25
C PHE A 28 -0.90 -3.14 2.78
N ALA A 29 0.25 -2.75 3.34
CA ALA A 29 0.40 -2.52 4.78
C ALA A 29 -0.49 -1.38 5.29
N PHE A 30 -0.50 -0.23 4.60
CA PHE A 30 -1.36 0.90 4.96
C PHE A 30 -2.85 0.58 4.80
N ALA A 31 -3.22 -0.11 3.71
CA ALA A 31 -4.60 -0.56 3.51
C ALA A 31 -5.07 -1.44 4.66
N LEU A 32 -4.25 -2.41 5.07
CA LEU A 32 -4.56 -3.33 6.16
C LEU A 32 -4.71 -2.61 7.51
N SER A 33 -3.89 -1.58 7.76
CA SER A 33 -4.01 -0.72 8.94
C SER A 33 -5.36 0.02 8.98
N GLY A 34 -5.76 0.65 7.87
CA GLY A 34 -7.05 1.35 7.74
C GLY A 34 -8.26 0.40 7.83
N ILE A 35 -8.19 -0.77 7.19
CA ILE A 35 -9.24 -1.80 7.26
C ILE A 35 -9.43 -2.28 8.70
N ARG A 36 -8.35 -2.52 9.44
CA ARG A 36 -8.44 -2.93 10.84
C ARG A 36 -9.10 -1.83 11.68
N LEU A 37 -8.69 -0.57 11.50
CA LEU A 37 -9.27 0.56 12.21
C LEU A 37 -10.78 0.68 11.92
N ALA A 38 -11.20 0.49 10.68
CA ALA A 38 -12.60 0.49 10.29
C ALA A 38 -13.38 -0.67 10.94
N ALA A 39 -12.80 -1.87 10.98
CA ALA A 39 -13.41 -3.02 11.65
C ALA A 39 -13.54 -2.80 13.17
N GLU A 40 -12.57 -2.13 13.81
CA GLU A 40 -12.63 -1.75 15.23
C GLU A 40 -13.73 -0.72 15.52
N LYS A 41 -14.08 0.10 14.52
CA LYS A 41 -15.19 1.06 14.57
C LYS A 41 -16.52 0.48 14.05
N GLU A 42 -16.59 -0.85 13.88
CA GLU A 42 -17.79 -1.57 13.44
C GLU A 42 -18.35 -1.13 12.07
N PHE A 43 -17.49 -0.63 11.17
CA PHE A 43 -17.88 -0.38 9.78
C PHE A 43 -18.14 -1.70 9.03
N ASP A 44 -18.99 -1.64 8.00
CA ASP A 44 -19.25 -2.74 7.08
C ASP A 44 -18.04 -3.05 6.19
N TRP A 45 -18.11 -4.14 5.41
CA TRP A 45 -16.99 -4.54 4.54
C TRP A 45 -16.66 -3.49 3.48
N PHE A 46 -17.66 -2.77 3.00
CA PHE A 46 -17.47 -1.69 2.05
C PHE A 46 -16.82 -0.47 2.73
N GLY A 47 -17.29 -0.05 3.90
CA GLY A 47 -16.66 1.00 4.69
C GLY A 47 -15.21 0.66 5.04
N ALA A 48 -14.93 -0.59 5.40
CA ALA A 48 -13.56 -1.06 5.63
C ALA A 48 -12.68 -0.97 4.38
N LEU A 49 -13.21 -1.33 3.21
CA LEU A 49 -12.50 -1.16 1.93
C LEU A 49 -12.17 0.31 1.66
N VAL A 50 -13.14 1.21 1.84
CA VAL A 50 -12.99 2.64 1.57
C VAL A 50 -11.98 3.26 2.52
N VAL A 51 -12.08 2.99 3.83
CA VAL A 51 -11.15 3.51 4.82
C VAL A 51 -9.73 2.99 4.54
N GLY A 52 -9.58 1.69 4.28
CA GLY A 52 -8.29 1.11 3.87
C GLY A 52 -7.72 1.76 2.62
N PHE A 53 -8.55 1.95 1.61
CA PHE A 53 -8.14 2.59 0.36
C PHE A 53 -7.61 4.00 0.62
N VAL A 54 -8.39 4.83 1.31
CA VAL A 54 -8.03 6.21 1.66
C VAL A 54 -6.74 6.26 2.49
N THR A 55 -6.56 5.34 3.45
CA THR A 55 -5.30 5.26 4.22
C THR A 55 -4.11 4.92 3.33
N ALA A 56 -4.26 3.98 2.40
CA ALA A 56 -3.19 3.56 1.49
C ALA A 56 -2.80 4.65 0.47
N ILE A 57 -3.78 5.34 -0.11
CA ILE A 57 -3.51 6.37 -1.14
C ILE A 57 -3.29 7.76 -0.57
N GLY A 58 -3.74 8.05 0.66
CA GLY A 58 -3.78 9.40 1.21
C GLY A 58 -2.40 10.05 1.33
N GLY A 59 -1.40 9.30 1.79
CA GLY A 59 -0.02 9.78 1.90
C GLY A 59 0.59 10.12 0.54
N GLY A 60 0.57 9.17 -0.40
CA GLY A 60 1.11 9.37 -1.75
C GLY A 60 0.33 10.43 -2.53
N THR A 61 -0.99 10.51 -2.37
CA THR A 61 -1.80 11.58 -2.99
C THR A 61 -1.40 12.95 -2.45
N THR A 62 -1.18 13.08 -1.14
CA THR A 62 -0.73 14.36 -0.56
C THR A 62 0.64 14.75 -1.09
N ARG A 63 1.59 13.80 -1.17
CA ARG A 63 2.91 14.02 -1.79
C ARG A 63 2.77 14.49 -3.24
N ASP A 64 1.98 13.80 -4.04
CA ASP A 64 1.82 14.08 -5.47
C ASP A 64 1.16 15.45 -5.70
N LEU A 65 0.16 15.81 -4.89
CA LEU A 65 -0.46 17.15 -4.92
C LEU A 65 0.52 18.25 -4.55
N LEU A 66 1.38 18.04 -3.54
CA LEU A 66 2.42 19.01 -3.15
C LEU A 66 3.50 19.17 -4.23
N LEU A 67 3.76 18.12 -5.02
CA LEU A 67 4.67 18.14 -6.16
C LEU A 67 4.00 18.66 -7.45
N GLY A 68 2.69 18.89 -7.45
CA GLY A 68 1.93 19.33 -8.61
C GLY A 68 1.80 18.27 -9.71
N VAL A 69 1.93 16.98 -9.36
CA VAL A 69 1.79 15.85 -10.29
C VAL A 69 0.44 15.15 -10.10
N THR A 70 -0.01 14.44 -11.13
CA THR A 70 -1.25 13.65 -11.07
C THR A 70 -1.09 12.51 -10.06
N PRO A 71 -2.07 12.28 -9.15
CA PRO A 71 -1.97 11.22 -8.14
C PRO A 71 -1.72 9.83 -8.75
N PHE A 72 -0.76 9.12 -8.18
CA PHE A 72 -0.26 7.83 -8.66
C PHE A 72 -1.36 6.77 -8.85
N TRP A 73 -2.37 6.75 -7.97
CA TRP A 73 -3.48 5.79 -8.02
C TRP A 73 -4.45 6.04 -9.18
N MET A 74 -4.49 7.26 -9.73
CA MET A 74 -5.27 7.58 -10.93
C MET A 74 -4.59 7.09 -12.20
N LEU A 75 -3.26 6.95 -12.18
CA LEU A 75 -2.48 6.46 -13.31
C LEU A 75 -2.54 4.93 -13.42
N ASN A 76 -2.64 4.23 -12.28
CA ASN A 76 -2.65 2.78 -12.22
C ASN A 76 -3.76 2.26 -11.31
N GLY A 77 -4.76 1.56 -11.86
CA GLY A 77 -5.85 0.96 -11.08
C GLY A 77 -5.43 -0.24 -10.19
N SER A 78 -4.17 -0.68 -10.27
CA SER A 78 -3.65 -1.82 -9.49
C SER A 78 -3.69 -1.58 -7.99
N TYR A 79 -3.58 -0.33 -7.52
CA TYR A 79 -3.63 -0.01 -6.09
C TYR A 79 -4.99 -0.37 -5.47
N LEU A 80 -6.09 -0.25 -6.22
CA LEU A 80 -7.41 -0.66 -5.75
C LEU A 80 -7.49 -2.19 -5.59
N ILE A 81 -6.86 -2.95 -6.50
CA ILE A 81 -6.76 -4.41 -6.42
C ILE A 81 -5.94 -4.81 -5.18
N VAL A 82 -4.82 -4.12 -4.92
CA VAL A 82 -3.99 -4.38 -3.74
C VAL A 82 -4.75 -4.11 -2.44
N THR A 83 -5.53 -3.02 -2.37
CA THR A 83 -6.41 -2.75 -1.22
C THR A 83 -7.50 -3.82 -1.05
N ALA A 84 -8.11 -4.28 -2.15
CA ALA A 84 -9.09 -5.35 -2.10
C ALA A 84 -8.47 -6.69 -1.62
N LEU A 85 -7.24 -6.99 -2.03
CA LEU A 85 -6.48 -8.14 -1.53
C LEU A 85 -6.14 -8.00 -0.04
N ALA A 86 -5.84 -6.78 0.42
CA ALA A 86 -5.64 -6.50 1.85
C ALA A 86 -6.94 -6.74 2.65
N LEU A 87 -8.10 -6.34 2.12
CA LEU A 87 -9.39 -6.61 2.75
C LEU A 87 -9.71 -8.10 2.80
N LEU A 88 -9.49 -8.84 1.71
CA LEU A 88 -9.67 -10.29 1.71
C LEU A 88 -8.76 -10.94 2.75
N SER A 89 -7.49 -10.56 2.77
CA SER A 89 -6.52 -11.04 3.76
C SER A 89 -6.99 -10.73 5.19
N PHE A 90 -7.53 -9.53 5.43
CA PHE A 90 -8.11 -9.15 6.71
C PHE A 90 -9.30 -10.03 7.10
N ILE A 91 -10.22 -10.31 6.18
CA ILE A 91 -11.41 -11.14 6.45
C ILE A 91 -11.00 -12.56 6.88
N PHE A 92 -10.04 -13.17 6.18
CA PHE A 92 -9.54 -14.51 6.51
C PHE A 92 -8.77 -14.53 7.84
N LEU A 93 -7.97 -13.49 8.13
CA LEU A 93 -7.11 -13.43 9.31
C LEU A 93 -7.70 -12.60 10.46
N LYS A 94 -8.98 -12.21 10.40
CA LYS A 94 -9.60 -11.25 11.34
C LYS A 94 -9.39 -11.67 12.80
N ASN A 95 -9.50 -12.97 13.09
CA ASN A 95 -9.39 -13.52 14.44
C ASN A 95 -7.96 -13.38 15.01
N VAL A 96 -6.94 -13.37 14.15
CA VAL A 96 -5.54 -13.17 14.54
C VAL A 96 -5.22 -11.68 14.62
N ILE A 97 -5.69 -10.90 13.64
CA ILE A 97 -5.38 -9.48 13.51
C ILE A 97 -6.05 -8.65 14.62
N LEU A 98 -7.32 -8.95 14.96
CA LEU A 98 -8.05 -8.23 16.01
C LEU A 98 -7.57 -8.57 17.42
N ARG A 99 -6.94 -9.74 17.62
CA ARG A 99 -6.41 -10.16 18.93
C ARG A 99 -5.12 -9.42 19.31
N LEU A 100 -4.48 -8.77 18.34
CA LEU A 100 -3.22 -8.06 18.53
C LEU A 100 -3.47 -6.55 18.54
N ASN A 101 -3.69 -5.99 19.73
CA ASN A 101 -3.93 -4.55 19.91
C ASN A 101 -2.83 -3.66 19.27
N LYS A 102 -1.57 -4.13 19.24
CA LYS A 102 -0.40 -3.39 18.69
C LYS A 102 -0.26 -3.42 17.16
N THR A 103 -1.11 -4.14 16.43
CA THR A 103 -0.93 -4.38 15.00
C THR A 103 -1.18 -3.15 14.10
N ILE A 104 -2.00 -2.17 14.53
CA ILE A 104 -2.12 -0.86 13.85
C ILE A 104 -0.75 -0.20 13.80
N PHE A 105 -0.05 -0.14 14.93
CA PHE A 105 1.25 0.52 15.01
C PHE A 105 2.33 -0.20 14.19
N LEU A 106 2.26 -1.54 14.14
CA LEU A 106 3.21 -2.36 13.38
C LEU A 106 3.04 -2.18 11.87
N PHE A 107 1.81 -2.26 11.36
CA PHE A 107 1.53 -2.08 9.93
C PHE A 107 1.76 -0.63 9.49
N ASP A 108 1.47 0.35 10.35
CA ASP A 108 1.73 1.76 10.08
C ASP A 108 3.25 2.07 10.02
N THR A 109 4.04 1.50 10.93
CA THR A 109 5.51 1.64 10.91
C THR A 109 6.13 0.99 9.68
N ILE A 110 5.63 -0.18 9.26
CA ILE A 110 6.07 -0.85 8.02
C ILE A 110 5.67 -0.01 6.80
N GLY A 111 4.45 0.53 6.78
CA GLY A 111 3.98 1.42 5.72
C GLY A 111 4.87 2.66 5.57
N LEU A 112 5.17 3.34 6.69
CA LEU A 112 6.07 4.51 6.71
C LEU A 112 7.52 4.16 6.30
N GLY A 113 7.99 2.95 6.59
CA GLY A 113 9.33 2.49 6.21
C GLY A 113 9.45 2.08 4.73
N LEU A 114 8.33 1.67 4.11
CA LEU A 114 8.28 1.24 2.71
C LEU A 114 7.91 2.37 1.74
N PHE A 115 7.11 3.34 2.20
CA PHE A 115 6.84 4.57 1.44
C PHE A 115 8.03 5.53 1.57
N VAL A 116 8.93 5.50 0.59
CA VAL A 116 10.03 6.48 0.39
C VAL A 116 9.74 7.33 -0.83
#